data_AF-A0A3A0G0Q6-F1
#
_entry.id   AF-A0A3A0G0Q6-F1
#
_cell.length_a   1.000
_cell.length_b   1.000
_cell.length_c   1.000
_cell.angle_alpha   90.00
_cell.angle_beta   90.00
_cell.angle_gamma   90.00
#
_symmetry.space_group_name_H-M   'P 1'
#
loop_
_entity.id
_entity.type
_entity.pdbx_description
1 polymer ?
#
loop_
_entity_poly.entity_id
_entity_poly.type
_entity_poly.pdbx_seq_one_letter_code
_entity_poly.pdbx_strand_id
1 'polypeptide(L)'
;DAKFEDITPFELCAESFNVRAGRDRDQPLTSTNEQILRRLLVATIRMHFAAVRFAAKIRPGLTLAAGGRDLLSRTFLHALKSAGLEISTFSWELSARCVRISHPRADTFLDCPLVFDDITSMRTVSSSWPKEITSMLDEILVFLDLASPQLALPISR
;
A
#
# COMPACT_ATOMS: atom_id res chain seq x y z
N ASP A 1 -21.92 -4.03 15.28
CA ASP A 1 -20.97 -4.27 14.18
C ASP A 1 -21.68 -4.74 12.92
N ALA A 2 -21.73 -3.87 11.90
CA ALA A 2 -22.27 -4.24 10.60
C ALA A 2 -21.16 -4.95 9.79
N LYS A 3 -21.36 -6.24 9.50
CA LYS A 3 -20.52 -7.01 8.58
C LYS A 3 -21.05 -6.88 7.16
N PHE A 4 -20.15 -6.84 6.19
CA PHE A 4 -20.47 -6.82 4.76
C PHE A 4 -19.49 -7.74 4.04
N GLU A 5 -19.95 -8.84 3.45
CA GLU A 5 -19.13 -9.75 2.61
C GLU A 5 -17.73 -10.02 3.20
N ASP A 6 -17.70 -10.53 4.44
CA ASP A 6 -16.48 -10.88 5.21
C ASP A 6 -15.58 -9.73 5.66
N ILE A 7 -15.98 -8.47 5.44
CA ILE A 7 -15.32 -7.31 6.02
C ILE A 7 -16.18 -6.65 7.11
N THR A 8 -15.49 -6.04 8.06
CA THR A 8 -16.07 -5.06 8.99
C THR A 8 -15.58 -3.67 8.57
N PRO A 9 -16.30 -2.94 7.69
CA PRO A 9 -15.78 -1.70 7.11
C PRO A 9 -15.40 -0.64 8.16
N PHE A 10 -16.12 -0.64 9.29
CA PHE A 10 -15.82 0.27 10.40
C PHE A 10 -14.43 0.02 11.01
N GLU A 11 -13.99 -1.24 11.17
CA GLU A 11 -12.66 -1.55 11.74
C GLU A 11 -11.53 -1.01 10.86
N LEU A 12 -11.72 -1.05 9.54
CA LEU A 12 -10.77 -0.53 8.57
C LEU A 12 -10.73 1.01 8.55
N CYS A 13 -11.86 1.67 8.84
CA CYS A 13 -11.95 3.13 8.80
C CYS A 13 -11.93 3.84 10.16
N ALA A 14 -11.97 3.10 11.28
CA ALA A 14 -12.15 3.65 12.62
C ALA A 14 -11.04 4.65 13.00
N GLU A 15 -9.78 4.32 12.71
CA GLU A 15 -8.65 5.22 12.99
C GLU A 15 -8.75 6.52 12.18
N SER A 16 -9.01 6.40 10.87
CA SER A 16 -9.20 7.57 9.99
C SER A 16 -10.42 8.40 10.41
N PHE A 17 -11.48 7.76 10.90
CA PHE A 17 -12.65 8.44 11.42
C PHE A 17 -12.32 9.21 12.70
N ASN A 18 -11.70 8.56 13.70
CA ASN A 18 -11.37 9.20 14.97
C ASN A 18 -10.43 10.41 14.79
N VAL A 19 -9.41 10.27 13.92
CA VAL A 19 -8.50 11.37 13.58
C VAL A 19 -9.24 12.54 12.93
N ARG A 20 -10.14 12.29 11.97
CA ARG A 20 -10.86 13.35 11.25
C ARG A 20 -11.99 13.98 12.06
N ALA A 21 -12.65 13.19 12.90
CA ALA A 21 -13.73 13.65 13.76
C ALA A 21 -13.22 14.33 15.04
N GLY A 22 -11.91 14.22 15.35
CA GLY A 22 -11.31 14.82 16.54
C GLY A 22 -11.95 14.35 17.85
N ARG A 23 -12.44 13.10 17.87
CA ARG A 23 -13.24 12.57 18.99
C ARG A 23 -12.53 11.45 19.73
N ASP A 24 -12.76 11.40 21.04
CA ASP A 24 -12.65 10.15 21.79
C ASP A 24 -13.85 9.24 21.49
N ARG A 25 -13.64 7.93 21.61
CA ARG A 25 -14.58 6.90 21.15
C ARG A 25 -15.97 7.01 21.79
N ASP A 26 -16.08 7.65 22.95
CA ASP A 26 -17.27 7.65 23.81
C ASP A 26 -18.23 8.83 23.59
N GLN A 27 -17.90 9.77 22.69
CA GLN A 27 -18.80 10.89 22.38
C GLN A 27 -19.93 10.48 21.42
N PRO A 28 -21.16 10.98 21.61
CA PRO A 28 -22.26 10.74 20.69
C PRO A 28 -21.92 11.26 19.29
N LEU A 29 -22.44 10.60 18.26
CA LEU A 29 -22.27 11.04 16.88
C LEU A 29 -23.07 12.33 16.65
N THR A 30 -22.40 13.34 16.10
CA THR A 30 -23.05 14.53 15.54
C THR A 30 -23.43 14.26 14.08
N SER A 31 -24.37 15.03 13.52
CA SER A 31 -24.75 14.92 12.10
C SER A 31 -23.54 15.10 11.15
N THR A 32 -22.60 15.97 11.48
CA THR A 32 -21.33 16.13 10.75
C THR A 32 -20.47 14.86 10.81
N ASN A 33 -20.32 14.27 12.01
CA ASN A 33 -19.54 13.06 12.19
C ASN A 33 -20.16 11.86 11.47
N GLU A 34 -21.50 11.77 11.42
CA GLU A 34 -22.19 10.76 10.63
C GLU A 34 -21.89 10.89 9.14
N GLN A 35 -21.86 12.10 8.59
CA GLN A 35 -21.52 12.30 7.17
C GLN A 35 -20.07 11.90 6.87
N ILE A 36 -19.14 12.23 7.76
CA ILE A 36 -17.73 11.80 7.64
C ILE A 36 -17.65 10.28 7.67
N LEU A 37 -18.30 9.64 8.65
CA LEU A 37 -18.31 8.20 8.80
C LEU A 37 -18.90 7.51 7.56
N ARG A 38 -20.05 7.97 7.05
CA ARG A 38 -20.66 7.45 5.82
C ARG A 38 -19.71 7.53 4.63
N ARG A 39 -19.01 8.66 4.45
CA ARG A 39 -18.03 8.82 3.36
C ARG A 39 -16.87 7.84 3.49
N LEU A 40 -16.36 7.65 4.71
CA LEU A 40 -15.27 6.71 4.98
C LEU A 40 -15.70 5.26 4.73
N LEU A 41 -16.88 4.86 5.21
CA LEU A 41 -17.44 3.52 4.98
C LEU A 41 -17.60 3.24 3.47
N VAL A 42 -18.17 4.18 2.72
CA VAL A 42 -18.31 4.05 1.25
C VAL A 42 -16.95 3.95 0.57
N ALA A 43 -15.96 4.76 0.98
CA ALA A 43 -14.61 4.70 0.44
C ALA A 43 -13.95 3.33 0.71
N THR A 44 -14.10 2.80 1.93
CA THR A 44 -13.60 1.46 2.30
C THR A 44 -14.23 0.38 1.45
N ILE A 45 -15.56 0.35 1.32
CA ILE A 45 -16.25 -0.66 0.53
C ILE A 45 -15.80 -0.60 -0.94
N ARG A 46 -15.74 0.61 -1.53
CA ARG A 46 -15.29 0.80 -2.91
C ARG A 46 -13.86 0.34 -3.13
N MET A 47 -12.96 0.71 -2.22
CA MET A 47 -11.55 0.31 -2.33
C MET A 47 -11.37 -1.19 -2.15
N HIS A 48 -12.11 -1.80 -1.23
CA HIS A 48 -12.11 -3.25 -1.02
C HIS A 48 -12.52 -3.99 -2.30
N PHE A 49 -13.66 -3.63 -2.91
CA PHE A 49 -14.08 -4.24 -4.17
C PHE A 49 -13.10 -3.99 -5.31
N ALA A 50 -12.53 -2.79 -5.41
CA ALA A 50 -11.52 -2.49 -6.42
C ALA A 50 -10.29 -3.42 -6.25
N ALA A 51 -9.85 -3.63 -5.02
CA ALA A 51 -8.72 -4.50 -4.68
C ALA A 51 -9.02 -5.97 -4.97
N VAL A 52 -10.20 -6.47 -4.59
CA VAL A 52 -10.63 -7.85 -4.90
C VAL A 52 -10.70 -8.07 -6.41
N ARG A 53 -11.28 -7.13 -7.16
CA ARG A 53 -11.34 -7.20 -8.63
C ARG A 53 -9.96 -7.15 -9.25
N PHE A 54 -9.06 -6.33 -8.72
CA PHE A 54 -7.66 -6.27 -9.15
C PHE A 54 -6.96 -7.62 -8.92
N ALA A 55 -7.07 -8.20 -7.72
CA ALA A 55 -6.51 -9.49 -7.37
C ALA A 55 -7.02 -10.61 -8.29
N ALA A 56 -8.34 -10.66 -8.53
CA ALA A 56 -8.96 -11.67 -9.38
C ALA A 56 -8.55 -11.55 -10.85
N LYS A 57 -8.37 -10.32 -11.35
CA LYS A 57 -8.03 -10.03 -12.75
C LYS A 57 -6.55 -10.24 -13.06
N ILE A 58 -5.67 -9.69 -12.21
CA ILE A 58 -4.23 -9.69 -12.46
C ILE A 58 -3.56 -10.95 -11.92
N ARG A 59 -4.06 -11.50 -10.80
CA ARG A 59 -3.50 -12.66 -10.09
C ARG A 59 -1.97 -12.55 -9.92
N PRO A 60 -1.48 -11.45 -9.32
CA PRO A 60 -0.05 -11.27 -9.16
C PRO A 60 0.54 -12.35 -8.24
N GLY A 61 1.72 -12.86 -8.56
CA GLY A 61 2.45 -13.76 -7.67
C GLY A 61 2.95 -13.05 -6.41
N LEU A 62 3.35 -11.79 -6.54
CA LEU A 62 3.73 -10.88 -5.46
C LEU A 62 3.20 -9.49 -5.76
N THR A 63 2.63 -8.82 -4.77
CA THR A 63 2.23 -7.41 -4.88
C THR A 63 3.14 -6.53 -4.03
N LEU A 64 3.79 -5.55 -4.66
CA LEU A 64 4.45 -4.45 -3.95
C LEU A 64 3.44 -3.29 -3.78
N ALA A 65 3.13 -2.94 -2.53
CA ALA A 65 2.12 -1.94 -2.21
C ALA A 65 2.65 -0.89 -1.22
N ALA A 66 2.05 0.30 -1.21
CA ALA A 66 2.39 1.32 -0.22
C ALA A 66 1.99 0.85 1.19
N GLY A 67 2.98 0.72 2.07
CA GLY A 67 2.85 0.43 3.49
C GLY A 67 2.49 1.71 4.25
N GLY A 68 1.19 2.01 4.32
CA GLY A 68 0.67 3.21 4.95
C GLY A 68 -0.38 2.91 6.03
N ARG A 69 -0.52 3.82 7.00
CA ARG A 69 -1.63 3.81 7.97
C ARG A 69 -2.90 4.47 7.42
N ASP A 70 -2.84 5.03 6.20
CA ASP A 70 -4.01 5.65 5.57
C ASP A 70 -5.08 4.61 5.23
N LEU A 71 -6.32 5.11 5.15
CA LEU A 71 -7.50 4.28 4.92
C LEU A 71 -7.38 3.40 3.67
N LEU A 72 -6.90 3.97 2.56
CA LEU A 72 -6.95 3.31 1.26
C LEU A 72 -5.91 2.21 1.19
N SER A 73 -4.67 2.51 1.61
CA SER A 73 -3.60 1.50 1.68
C SER A 73 -3.99 0.35 2.59
N ARG A 74 -4.50 0.63 3.79
CA ARG A 74 -4.95 -0.42 4.73
C ARG A 74 -6.06 -1.29 4.15
N THR A 75 -7.05 -0.67 3.51
CA THR A 75 -8.17 -1.39 2.91
C THR A 75 -7.71 -2.27 1.75
N PHE A 76 -6.80 -1.75 0.91
CA PHE A 76 -6.20 -2.49 -0.19
C PHE A 76 -5.41 -3.70 0.30
N LEU A 77 -4.49 -3.49 1.24
CA LEU A 77 -3.66 -4.55 1.83
C LEU A 77 -4.53 -5.62 2.50
N HIS A 78 -5.56 -5.22 3.24
CA HIS A 78 -6.52 -6.16 3.83
C HIS A 78 -7.17 -7.03 2.75
N ALA A 79 -7.70 -6.43 1.69
CA ALA A 79 -8.37 -7.15 0.61
C ALA A 79 -7.43 -8.14 -0.11
N LEU A 80 -6.20 -7.73 -0.41
CA LEU A 80 -5.21 -8.61 -1.05
C LEU A 80 -4.82 -9.77 -0.14
N LYS A 81 -4.67 -9.52 1.18
CA LYS A 81 -4.34 -10.54 2.16
C LYS A 81 -5.47 -11.55 2.33
N SER A 82 -6.72 -11.08 2.36
CA SER A 82 -7.92 -11.94 2.36
C SER A 82 -8.02 -12.79 1.10
N ALA A 83 -7.50 -12.30 -0.04
CA ALA A 83 -7.41 -13.07 -1.28
C ALA A 83 -6.24 -14.06 -1.32
N GLY A 84 -5.44 -14.17 -0.24
CA GLY A 84 -4.30 -15.09 -0.15
C GLY A 84 -3.09 -14.69 -0.99
N LEU A 85 -2.98 -13.41 -1.37
CA LEU A 85 -1.83 -12.93 -2.14
C LEU A 85 -0.62 -12.63 -1.25
N GLU A 86 0.57 -12.89 -1.77
CA GLU A 86 1.81 -12.42 -1.14
C GLU A 86 1.95 -10.91 -1.37
N ILE A 87 2.28 -10.20 -0.29
CA ILE A 87 2.36 -8.74 -0.29
C ILE A 87 3.67 -8.30 0.35
N SER A 88 4.44 -7.51 -0.39
CA SER A 88 5.50 -6.69 0.15
C SER A 88 5.01 -5.25 0.28
N THR A 89 5.39 -4.57 1.36
CA THR A 89 5.03 -3.18 1.58
C THR A 89 6.25 -2.29 1.51
N PHE A 90 6.13 -1.11 0.90
CA PHE A 90 7.16 -0.09 0.98
C PHE A 90 6.64 1.11 1.76
N SER A 91 7.42 1.62 2.70
CA SER A 91 7.07 2.77 3.54
C SER A 91 8.24 3.73 3.60
N TRP A 92 7.92 5.00 3.81
CA TRP A 92 8.94 6.03 3.95
C TRP A 92 9.40 6.16 5.39
N GLU A 93 10.69 6.01 5.63
CA GLU A 93 11.31 6.22 6.93
C GLU A 93 12.03 7.58 6.95
N LEU A 94 11.36 8.60 7.47
CA LEU A 94 11.88 9.97 7.51
C LEU A 94 13.16 10.09 8.33
N SER A 95 13.28 9.31 9.42
CA SER A 95 14.42 9.38 10.34
C SER A 95 15.71 8.89 9.67
N ALA A 96 15.61 7.86 8.83
CA ALA A 96 16.72 7.25 8.12
C ALA A 96 16.87 7.74 6.68
N ARG A 97 15.93 8.55 6.17
CA ARG A 97 15.88 9.01 4.78
C ARG A 97 16.01 7.83 3.80
N CYS A 98 15.17 6.82 4.01
CA CYS A 98 15.13 5.63 3.17
C CYS A 98 13.69 5.21 2.86
N VAL A 99 13.55 4.42 1.79
CA VAL A 99 12.36 3.59 1.57
C VAL A 99 12.62 2.25 2.24
N ARG A 100 11.80 1.90 3.21
CA ARG A 100 11.82 0.60 3.87
C ARG A 100 10.87 -0.34 3.16
N ILE A 101 11.37 -1.48 2.69
CA ILE A 101 10.60 -2.54 2.02
C ILE A 101 10.52 -3.76 2.92
N SER A 102 9.32 -4.29 3.14
CA SER A 102 9.09 -5.49 3.96
C SER A 102 9.18 -6.76 3.13
N HIS A 103 9.78 -7.81 3.67
CA HIS A 103 9.72 -9.13 3.04
C HIS A 103 8.30 -9.72 3.18
N PRO A 104 7.72 -10.36 2.15
CA PRO A 104 6.36 -10.91 2.23
C PRO A 104 6.25 -12.13 3.16
N ARG A 105 7.36 -12.83 3.40
CA ARG A 105 7.40 -14.12 4.14
C ARG A 105 8.32 -14.14 5.35
N ALA A 106 9.16 -13.12 5.49
CA ALA A 106 10.16 -13.03 6.55
C ALA A 106 9.87 -11.77 7.36
N ASP A 107 10.13 -11.80 8.66
CA ASP A 107 9.99 -10.62 9.52
C ASP A 107 11.24 -9.74 9.40
N THR A 108 11.56 -9.35 8.17
CA THR A 108 12.75 -8.61 7.79
C THR A 108 12.42 -7.46 6.86
N PHE A 109 13.31 -6.48 6.83
CA PHE A 109 13.17 -5.26 6.04
C PHE A 109 14.45 -4.96 5.28
N LEU A 110 14.30 -4.39 4.09
CA LEU A 110 15.37 -3.78 3.30
C LEU A 110 15.20 -2.27 3.34
N ASP A 111 16.23 -1.57 3.81
CA ASP A 111 16.25 -0.10 3.84
C ASP A 111 17.04 0.41 2.62
N CYS A 112 16.33 0.99 1.66
CA CYS A 112 16.90 1.56 0.44
C CYS A 112 17.15 3.06 0.63
N PRO A 113 18.40 3.52 0.76
CA PRO A 113 18.71 4.93 0.95
C PRO A 113 18.30 5.74 -0.28
N LEU A 114 17.87 6.97 -0.03
CA LEU A 114 17.42 7.86 -1.09
C LEU A 114 18.60 8.60 -1.67
N VAL A 115 19.06 8.17 -2.83
CA VAL A 115 20.04 8.90 -3.62
C VAL A 115 19.26 9.79 -4.59
N PHE A 116 19.14 11.08 -4.29
CA PHE A 116 18.46 12.04 -5.15
C PHE A 116 19.37 13.22 -5.46
N ASP A 117 20.15 13.10 -6.52
CA ASP A 117 20.82 14.27 -7.10
C ASP A 117 20.01 14.88 -8.26
N ASP A 118 19.11 14.14 -8.94
CA ASP A 118 18.22 14.72 -9.98
C ASP A 118 17.04 13.78 -10.39
N ILE A 119 15.93 13.80 -9.64
CA ILE A 119 14.69 13.02 -9.97
C ILE A 119 14.07 13.46 -11.31
N THR A 120 14.28 14.70 -11.72
CA THR A 120 13.78 15.28 -12.97
C THR A 120 14.27 14.56 -14.23
N SER A 121 15.28 13.71 -14.10
CA SER A 121 15.89 12.96 -15.21
C SER A 121 15.37 11.52 -15.38
N MET A 122 14.46 11.02 -14.53
CA MET A 122 13.91 9.66 -14.67
C MET A 122 13.08 9.52 -15.96
N ARG A 123 13.76 9.13 -17.04
CA ARG A 123 13.14 8.78 -18.32
C ARG A 123 12.31 7.51 -18.16
N THR A 124 11.28 7.35 -18.99
CA THR A 124 10.37 6.19 -19.00
C THR A 124 11.02 4.85 -19.34
N VAL A 125 12.29 4.83 -19.78
CA VAL A 125 13.02 3.62 -20.18
C VAL A 125 14.07 3.24 -19.14
N SER A 126 13.90 2.07 -18.50
CA SER A 126 14.75 1.57 -17.41
C SER A 126 16.22 1.38 -17.78
N SER A 127 16.53 1.11 -19.05
CA SER A 127 17.91 0.98 -19.54
C SER A 127 18.71 2.29 -19.52
N SER A 128 18.02 3.42 -19.36
CA SER A 128 18.64 4.75 -19.26
C SER A 128 18.74 5.27 -17.83
N TRP A 129 18.37 4.45 -16.84
CA TRP A 129 18.43 4.84 -15.44
C TRP A 129 19.87 4.87 -14.92
N PRO A 130 20.19 5.77 -13.98
CA PRO A 130 21.46 5.74 -13.25
C PRO A 130 21.74 4.36 -12.67
N LYS A 131 23.01 3.95 -12.65
CA LYS A 131 23.43 2.61 -12.20
C LYS A 131 23.05 2.34 -10.75
N GLU A 132 23.01 3.40 -9.95
CA GLU A 132 22.62 3.40 -8.55
C GLU A 132 21.16 2.97 -8.41
N ILE A 133 20.27 3.47 -9.26
CA ILE A 133 18.85 3.10 -9.27
C ILE A 133 18.66 1.66 -9.72
N THR A 134 19.36 1.24 -10.77
CA THR A 134 19.28 -0.16 -11.23
C THR A 134 19.83 -1.12 -10.18
N SER A 135 20.93 -0.77 -9.49
CA SER A 135 21.49 -1.57 -8.39
C SER A 135 20.51 -1.70 -7.24
N MET A 136 19.86 -0.61 -6.82
CA MET A 136 18.83 -0.67 -5.79
C MET A 136 17.67 -1.56 -6.20
N LEU A 137 17.23 -1.51 -7.46
CA LEU A 137 16.16 -2.39 -7.95
C LEU A 137 16.57 -3.86 -7.95
N ASP A 138 17.80 -4.16 -8.36
CA ASP A 138 18.31 -5.53 -8.32
C ASP A 138 18.39 -6.04 -6.87
N GLU A 139 18.83 -5.22 -5.93
CA GLU A 139 18.82 -5.54 -4.49
C GLU A 139 17.40 -5.83 -3.98
N ILE A 140 16.42 -5.01 -4.38
CA ILE A 140 15.01 -5.22 -4.02
C ILE A 140 14.50 -6.54 -4.61
N LEU A 141 14.84 -6.85 -5.85
CA LEU A 141 14.40 -8.09 -6.50
C LEU A 141 14.99 -9.33 -5.84
N VAL A 142 16.29 -9.30 -5.54
CA VAL A 142 16.97 -10.37 -4.80
C VAL A 142 16.36 -10.52 -3.42
N PHE A 143 16.12 -9.41 -2.72
CA PHE A 143 15.47 -9.42 -1.41
C PHE A 143 14.07 -10.04 -1.47
N LEU A 144 13.29 -9.78 -2.51
CA LEU A 144 11.93 -10.28 -2.68
C LEU A 144 11.85 -11.69 -3.31
N ASP A 145 12.98 -12.38 -3.47
CA ASP A 145 13.07 -13.67 -4.16
C ASP A 145 12.48 -13.66 -5.59
N LEU A 146 12.53 -12.51 -6.27
CA LEU A 146 12.02 -12.33 -7.62
C LEU A 146 13.12 -12.54 -8.66
N ALA A 147 12.83 -13.33 -9.70
CA ALA A 147 13.70 -13.40 -10.86
C ALA A 147 13.54 -12.12 -11.69
N SER A 148 14.66 -11.46 -12.04
CA SER A 148 14.73 -10.22 -12.83
C SER A 148 13.74 -10.08 -14.03
N PRO A 149 13.40 -11.13 -14.81
CA PRO A 149 12.39 -11.02 -15.89
C PRO A 149 10.93 -10.82 -15.43
N GLN A 150 10.61 -10.85 -14.13
CA GLN A 150 9.23 -10.79 -13.62
C GLN A 150 8.71 -9.36 -13.36
N LEU A 151 9.55 -8.34 -13.48
CA LEU A 151 9.14 -6.94 -13.39
C LEU A 151 8.43 -6.50 -14.69
N ALA A 152 7.14 -6.83 -14.79
CA ALA A 152 6.25 -6.04 -15.62
C ALA A 152 5.97 -4.73 -14.90
N LEU A 153 6.90 -3.77 -14.97
CA LEU A 153 6.59 -2.40 -14.60
C LEU A 153 5.47 -1.94 -15.54
N PRO A 154 4.30 -1.51 -15.05
CA PRO A 154 3.33 -0.84 -15.90
C PRO A 154 3.95 0.49 -16.32
N ILE A 155 4.76 0.47 -17.38
CA ILE A 155 5.20 1.67 -18.06
C ILE A 155 3.92 2.24 -18.67
N SER A 156 3.42 3.34 -18.09
CA SER A 156 2.31 4.09 -18.65
C SER A 156 2.61 4.35 -20.13
N ARG A 157 1.81 3.77 -21.03
CA ARG A 157 1.77 4.15 -22.44
C ARG A 157 0.82 5.31 -22.61
#